data_AF-A0A5M7Q093-F1
#
_entry.id   AF-A0A5M7Q093-F1
#
_cell.length_a   1.000
_cell.length_b   1.000
_cell.length_c   1.000
_cell.angle_alpha   90.00
_cell.angle_beta   90.00
_cell.angle_gamma   90.00
#
_symmetry.space_group_name_H-M   'P 1'
#
loop_
_entity.id
_entity.type
_entity.pdbx_description
1 polymer ?
#
loop_
_entity_poly.entity_id
_entity_poly.type
_entity_poly.pdbx_seq_one_letter_code
_entity_poly.pdbx_strand_id
1 'polypeptide(L)'
;MKYHLLLGVALFSLSGSLLAAESLCEQKEQDIKHEIEMAQKHNNLRRVNGLERALTEVQADCSDKKLEAAHLERINAQKQKVAEREHELREERDEGHDREKIAKRQQKLDEARRELKKLQAEPY
;
A
#
# COMPACT_ATOMS: atom_id res chain seq x y z
N MET A 1 58.84 1.45 -30.43
CA MET A 1 58.44 0.13 -29.90
C MET A 1 57.00 0.24 -29.42
N LYS A 2 56.07 -0.47 -30.06
CA LYS A 2 54.64 -0.52 -29.71
C LYS A 2 54.45 -1.39 -28.47
N TYR A 3 53.79 -0.88 -27.45
CA TYR A 3 53.22 -1.70 -26.38
C TYR A 3 51.75 -1.31 -26.22
N HIS A 4 50.90 -2.10 -26.86
CA HIS A 4 49.49 -2.18 -26.51
C HIS A 4 49.40 -2.93 -25.17
N LEU A 5 48.89 -2.28 -24.14
CA LEU A 5 48.47 -2.95 -22.92
C LEU A 5 47.04 -2.48 -22.62
N LEU A 6 46.11 -3.24 -23.20
CA LEU A 6 44.72 -3.27 -22.79
C LEU A 6 44.68 -3.81 -21.35
N LEU A 7 44.30 -2.97 -20.39
CA LEU A 7 43.91 -3.45 -19.06
C LEU A 7 42.39 -3.30 -18.95
N GLY A 8 41.72 -4.45 -18.81
CA GLY A 8 40.30 -4.62 -19.00
C GLY A 8 39.43 -3.86 -18.01
N VAL A 9 38.28 -3.40 -18.51
CA VAL A 9 37.13 -2.96 -17.74
C VAL A 9 36.62 -4.15 -16.95
N ALA A 10 36.83 -4.15 -15.64
CA ALA A 10 36.14 -5.07 -14.74
C ALA A 10 34.68 -4.60 -14.61
N LEU A 11 33.80 -5.17 -15.43
CA LEU A 11 32.36 -5.11 -15.22
C LEU A 11 32.07 -5.91 -13.95
N PHE A 12 31.93 -5.22 -12.81
CA PHE A 12 31.28 -5.78 -11.64
C PHE A 12 29.83 -6.09 -12.02
N SER A 13 29.57 -7.36 -12.36
CA SER A 13 28.21 -7.87 -12.47
C SER A 13 27.63 -7.87 -11.06
N LEU A 14 26.88 -6.83 -10.72
CA LEU A 14 26.01 -6.86 -9.55
C LEU A 14 24.90 -7.86 -9.88
N SER A 15 25.11 -9.12 -9.53
CA SER A 15 24.08 -10.13 -9.51
C SER A 15 23.05 -9.69 -8.46
N GLY A 16 22.08 -8.88 -8.88
CA GLY A 16 20.91 -8.59 -8.08
C GLY A 16 20.17 -9.90 -7.89
N SER A 17 20.31 -10.51 -6.71
CA SER A 17 19.46 -11.62 -6.31
C SER A 17 18.02 -11.15 -6.45
N LEU A 18 17.27 -11.75 -7.37
CA LEU A 18 15.81 -11.67 -7.40
C LEU A 18 15.31 -12.42 -6.16
N LEU A 19 15.42 -11.80 -4.99
CA LEU A 19 14.57 -12.14 -3.86
C LEU A 19 13.17 -11.79 -4.34
N ALA A 20 12.36 -12.82 -4.61
CA ALA A 20 10.93 -12.61 -4.80
C ALA A 20 10.44 -11.82 -3.59
N ALA A 21 9.78 -10.68 -3.82
CA ALA A 21 9.19 -9.94 -2.73
C ALA A 21 8.18 -10.87 -2.04
N GLU A 22 8.38 -11.10 -0.73
CA GLU A 22 7.44 -11.88 0.07
C GLU A 22 6.05 -11.27 0.00
N SER A 23 5.02 -12.11 0.04
CA SER A 23 3.64 -11.63 0.00
C SER A 23 3.29 -10.85 1.27
N LEU A 24 2.25 -10.01 1.25
CA LEU A 24 1.88 -9.23 2.44
C LEU A 24 1.35 -10.13 3.55
N CYS A 25 0.66 -11.21 3.18
CA CYS A 25 0.25 -12.23 4.14
C CYS A 25 1.46 -12.95 4.76
N GLU A 26 2.48 -13.27 3.96
CA GLU A 26 3.72 -13.89 4.44
C GLU A 26 4.49 -12.96 5.36
N GLN A 27 4.67 -11.69 4.97
CA GLN A 27 5.28 -10.66 5.82
C GLN A 27 4.55 -10.54 7.17
N LYS A 28 3.21 -10.48 7.14
CA LYS A 28 2.39 -10.41 8.35
C LYS A 28 2.57 -11.66 9.24
N GLU A 29 2.67 -12.84 8.64
CA GLU A 29 2.93 -14.07 9.38
C GLU A 29 4.30 -14.03 10.07
N GLN A 30 5.34 -13.60 9.35
CA GLN A 30 6.69 -13.47 9.88
C GLN A 30 6.78 -12.43 11.00
N ASP A 31 6.11 -11.28 10.84
CA ASP A 31 6.05 -10.24 11.87
C ASP A 31 5.41 -10.77 13.15
N ILE A 32 4.29 -11.49 13.05
CA ILE A 32 3.63 -12.09 14.22
C ILE A 32 4.54 -13.12 14.90
N LYS A 33 5.24 -13.97 14.12
CA LYS A 33 6.21 -14.93 14.64
C LYS A 33 7.34 -14.22 15.40
N HIS A 34 7.88 -13.16 14.81
CA HIS A 34 8.91 -12.35 15.48
C HIS A 34 8.39 -11.74 16.79
N GLU A 35 7.17 -11.20 16.79
CA GLU A 35 6.56 -10.68 18.01
C GLU A 35 6.34 -11.74 19.09
N ILE A 36 6.00 -12.98 18.71
CA ILE A 36 5.89 -14.12 19.63
C ILE A 36 7.24 -14.38 20.29
N GLU A 37 8.32 -14.47 19.51
CA GLU A 37 9.68 -14.68 20.04
C GLU A 37 10.07 -13.57 21.04
N MET A 38 9.74 -12.33 20.72
CA MET A 38 10.00 -11.20 21.60
C MET A 38 9.16 -11.28 22.88
N ALA A 39 7.87 -11.60 22.78
CA ALA A 39 7.00 -11.75 23.94
C ALA A 39 7.45 -12.91 24.87
N GLN A 40 7.95 -14.00 24.29
CA GLN A 40 8.54 -15.13 25.03
C GLN A 40 9.79 -14.70 25.81
N LYS A 41 10.73 -13.98 25.19
CA LYS A 41 11.94 -13.44 25.85
C LYS A 41 11.62 -12.55 27.06
N HIS A 42 10.48 -11.86 27.02
CA HIS A 42 10.00 -11.00 28.11
C HIS A 42 9.04 -11.70 29.08
N ASN A 43 8.87 -13.02 29.01
CA ASN A 43 7.95 -13.81 29.85
C ASN A 43 6.50 -13.29 29.84
N ASN A 44 6.06 -12.69 28.73
CA ASN A 44 4.71 -12.13 28.60
C ASN A 44 3.75 -13.15 27.99
N LEU A 45 3.37 -14.15 28.78
CA LEU A 45 2.51 -15.26 28.33
C LEU A 45 1.15 -14.81 27.80
N ARG A 46 0.58 -13.73 28.37
CA ARG A 46 -0.69 -13.17 27.88
C ARG A 46 -0.56 -12.69 26.43
N ARG A 47 0.53 -11.99 26.12
CA ARG A 47 0.79 -11.50 24.76
C ARG A 47 1.07 -12.65 23.80
N VAL A 48 1.88 -13.64 24.20
CA VAL A 48 2.14 -14.84 23.40
C VAL A 48 0.83 -15.51 22.98
N ASN A 49 -0.06 -15.80 23.94
CA ASN A 49 -1.35 -16.45 23.65
C ASN A 49 -2.23 -15.64 22.69
N GLY A 50 -2.17 -14.30 22.75
CA GLY A 50 -2.90 -13.44 21.82
C GLY A 50 -2.32 -13.49 20.41
N LEU A 51 -0.99 -13.44 20.31
CA LEU A 51 -0.28 -13.48 19.03
C LEU A 51 -0.39 -14.85 18.35
N GLU A 52 -0.38 -15.96 19.10
CA GLU A 52 -0.57 -17.31 18.52
C GLU A 52 -1.97 -17.49 17.92
N ARG A 53 -2.99 -16.88 18.52
CA ARG A 53 -4.34 -16.83 17.93
C ARG A 53 -4.34 -16.01 16.65
N ALA A 54 -3.74 -14.82 16.68
CA ALA A 54 -3.63 -13.97 15.49
C ALA A 54 -2.84 -14.67 14.36
N LEU A 55 -1.78 -15.41 14.71
CA LEU A 55 -1.00 -16.21 13.76
C LEU A 55 -1.87 -17.28 13.11
N THR A 56 -2.65 -18.01 13.91
CA THR A 56 -3.58 -19.04 13.41
C THR A 56 -4.62 -18.45 12.47
N GLU A 57 -5.19 -17.28 12.80
CA GLU A 57 -6.14 -16.58 11.94
C GLU A 57 -5.50 -16.13 10.62
N VAL A 58 -4.28 -15.61 10.64
CA VAL A 58 -3.54 -15.23 9.42
C VAL A 58 -3.28 -16.46 8.55
N GLN A 59 -2.79 -17.54 9.12
CA GLN A 59 -2.50 -18.78 8.39
C GLN A 59 -3.76 -19.42 7.81
N ALA A 60 -4.90 -19.30 8.49
CA ALA A 60 -6.16 -19.87 8.04
C ALA A 60 -6.82 -19.04 6.93
N ASP A 61 -6.76 -17.71 7.03
CA ASP A 61 -7.68 -16.85 6.26
C ASP A 61 -7.02 -15.74 5.42
N CYS A 62 -5.75 -15.42 5.66
CA CYS A 62 -5.05 -14.41 4.89
C CYS A 62 -4.78 -14.92 3.46
N SER A 63 -5.11 -14.09 2.48
CA SER A 63 -4.79 -14.35 1.09
C SER A 63 -4.53 -13.03 0.39
N ASP A 64 -3.38 -12.90 -0.27
CA ASP A 64 -3.03 -11.70 -1.03
C ASP A 64 -4.08 -11.41 -2.11
N LYS A 65 -4.71 -12.43 -2.71
CA LYS A 65 -5.83 -12.23 -3.65
C LYS A 65 -7.04 -11.56 -3.01
N LYS A 66 -7.36 -11.88 -1.76
CA LYS A 66 -8.44 -11.21 -1.01
C LYS A 66 -8.06 -9.77 -0.70
N LEU A 67 -6.79 -9.52 -0.34
CA LEU A 67 -6.26 -8.17 -0.08
C LEU A 67 -6.30 -7.31 -1.36
N GLU A 68 -5.78 -7.83 -2.48
CA GLU A 68 -5.83 -7.21 -3.81
C GLU A 68 -7.26 -6.86 -4.22
N ALA A 69 -8.20 -7.80 -4.07
CA ALA A 69 -9.60 -7.57 -4.41
C ALA A 69 -10.22 -6.44 -3.57
N ALA A 70 -10.00 -6.45 -2.24
CA ALA A 70 -10.49 -5.42 -1.34
C ALA A 70 -9.86 -4.04 -1.65
N HIS A 71 -8.57 -4.02 -2.00
CA HIS A 71 -7.88 -2.80 -2.40
C HIS A 71 -8.42 -2.21 -3.71
N LEU A 72 -8.65 -3.06 -4.71
CA LEU A 72 -9.27 -2.65 -5.98
C LEU A 72 -10.70 -2.12 -5.77
N GLU A 73 -11.48 -2.75 -4.88
CA GLU A 73 -12.80 -2.26 -4.49
C GLU A 73 -12.72 -0.85 -3.88
N ARG A 74 -11.79 -0.63 -2.94
CA ARG A 74 -11.53 0.69 -2.34
C ARG A 74 -11.16 1.74 -3.39
N ILE A 75 -10.27 1.40 -4.32
CA ILE A 75 -9.89 2.29 -5.44
C ILE A 75 -11.12 2.64 -6.29
N ASN A 76 -11.93 1.65 -6.65
CA ASN A 76 -13.09 1.86 -7.50
C ASN A 76 -14.15 2.71 -6.79
N ALA A 77 -14.43 2.46 -5.52
CA ALA A 77 -15.31 3.29 -4.71
C ALA A 77 -14.81 4.75 -4.65
N GLN A 78 -13.51 4.96 -4.47
CA GLN A 78 -12.94 6.30 -4.44
C GLN A 78 -12.99 6.99 -5.82
N LYS A 79 -12.84 6.26 -6.93
CA LYS A 79 -13.05 6.81 -8.27
C LYS A 79 -14.49 7.29 -8.47
N GLN A 80 -15.48 6.54 -7.97
CA GLN A 80 -16.89 6.97 -8.02
C GLN A 80 -17.09 8.25 -7.20
N LYS A 81 -16.51 8.34 -6.00
CA LYS A 81 -16.55 9.55 -5.17
C LYS A 81 -15.92 10.76 -5.88
N VAL A 82 -14.81 10.58 -6.60
CA VAL A 82 -14.22 11.65 -7.43
C VAL A 82 -15.21 12.09 -8.52
N ALA A 83 -15.78 11.15 -9.27
CA ALA A 83 -16.75 11.47 -10.33
C ALA A 83 -17.99 12.21 -9.80
N GLU A 84 -18.50 11.80 -8.63
CA GLU A 84 -19.60 12.48 -7.93
C GLU A 84 -19.21 13.92 -7.55
N ARG A 85 -18.03 14.15 -6.96
CA ARG A 85 -17.58 15.50 -6.59
C ARG A 85 -17.33 16.39 -7.80
N GLU A 86 -16.88 15.82 -8.92
CA GLU A 86 -16.76 16.56 -10.18
C GLU A 86 -18.14 16.97 -10.71
N HIS A 87 -19.14 16.11 -10.58
CA HIS A 87 -20.52 16.42 -10.95
C HIS A 87 -21.09 17.56 -10.10
N GLU A 88 -21.03 17.44 -8.77
CA GLU A 88 -21.52 18.48 -7.85
C GLU A 88 -20.86 19.84 -8.11
N LEU A 89 -19.55 19.85 -8.44
CA LEU A 89 -18.83 21.08 -8.75
C LEU A 89 -19.30 21.69 -10.08
N ARG A 90 -19.62 20.87 -11.09
CA ARG A 90 -20.16 21.35 -12.36
C ARG A 90 -21.55 21.96 -12.16
N GLU A 91 -22.45 21.26 -11.47
CA GLU A 91 -23.79 21.77 -11.17
C GLU A 91 -23.75 23.09 -10.40
N GLU A 92 -22.92 23.21 -9.36
CA GLU A 92 -22.79 24.47 -8.61
C GLU A 92 -22.23 25.61 -9.48
N ARG A 93 -21.35 25.30 -10.44
CA ARG A 93 -20.80 26.27 -11.40
C ARG A 93 -21.82 26.70 -12.46
N ASP A 94 -22.76 25.83 -12.83
CA ASP A 94 -23.73 26.08 -13.89
C ASP A 94 -25.02 26.72 -13.35
N GLU A 95 -25.45 26.36 -12.12
CA GLU A 95 -26.76 26.76 -11.57
C GLU A 95 -26.67 27.72 -10.37
N GLY A 96 -25.69 27.50 -9.48
CA GLY A 96 -25.64 28.16 -8.17
C GLY A 96 -24.79 29.44 -8.13
N HIS A 97 -23.68 29.46 -8.89
CA HIS A 97 -22.67 30.52 -9.00
C HIS A 97 -22.16 31.12 -7.66
N ASP A 98 -22.46 30.50 -6.52
CA ASP A 98 -22.03 30.94 -5.21
C ASP A 98 -20.53 30.62 -5.05
N ARG A 99 -19.72 31.68 -5.01
CA ARG A 99 -18.25 31.57 -4.98
C ARG A 99 -17.76 30.78 -3.77
N GLU A 100 -18.42 30.88 -2.62
CA GLU A 100 -18.04 30.14 -1.41
C GLU A 100 -18.34 28.65 -1.58
N LYS A 101 -19.54 28.32 -2.09
CA LYS A 101 -19.92 26.92 -2.35
C LYS A 101 -19.02 26.30 -3.41
N ILE A 102 -18.73 26.99 -4.50
CA ILE A 102 -17.80 26.52 -5.55
C ILE A 102 -16.43 26.22 -4.94
N ALA A 103 -15.89 27.12 -4.11
CA ALA A 103 -14.60 26.91 -3.45
C ALA A 103 -14.63 25.66 -2.55
N LYS A 104 -15.69 25.47 -1.76
CA LYS A 104 -15.87 24.30 -0.90
C LYS A 104 -16.00 23.00 -1.67
N ARG A 105 -16.72 23.00 -2.81
CA ARG A 105 -16.84 21.82 -3.69
C ARG A 105 -15.52 21.47 -4.36
N GLN A 106 -14.77 22.48 -4.84
CA GLN A 106 -13.43 22.28 -5.39
C GLN A 106 -12.48 21.66 -4.34
N GLN A 107 -12.48 22.17 -3.11
CA GLN A 107 -11.66 21.61 -2.04
C GLN A 107 -11.97 20.12 -1.78
N LYS A 108 -13.25 19.75 -1.72
CA LYS A 108 -13.69 18.36 -1.55
C LYS A 108 -13.27 17.46 -2.71
N LEU A 109 -13.36 17.97 -3.94
CA LEU A 109 -12.88 17.26 -5.12
C LEU A 109 -11.37 17.01 -5.04
N ASP A 110 -10.60 18.03 -4.68
CA ASP A 110 -9.14 17.91 -4.56
C ASP A 110 -8.75 16.94 -3.44
N GLU A 111 -9.48 16.93 -2.33
CA GLU A 111 -9.33 15.94 -1.26
C GLU A 111 -9.60 14.52 -1.76
N ALA A 112 -10.73 14.29 -2.45
CA ALA A 112 -11.07 12.98 -2.99
C ALA A 112 -10.01 12.48 -4.01
N ARG A 113 -9.46 13.38 -4.83
CA ARG A 113 -8.36 13.07 -5.76
C ARG A 113 -7.06 12.75 -5.05
N ARG A 114 -6.72 13.47 -3.96
CA ARG A 114 -5.55 13.14 -3.13
C ARG A 114 -5.71 11.77 -2.46
N GLU A 115 -6.87 11.48 -1.90
CA GLU A 115 -7.19 10.16 -1.33
C GLU A 115 -7.06 9.05 -2.38
N LEU A 116 -7.60 9.26 -3.60
CA LEU A 116 -7.46 8.28 -4.68
C LEU A 116 -5.98 8.03 -5.02
N LYS A 117 -5.18 9.10 -5.14
CA LYS A 117 -3.75 8.96 -5.44
C LYS A 117 -2.99 8.23 -4.32
N LYS A 118 -3.37 8.46 -3.05
CA LYS A 118 -2.80 7.71 -1.92
C LYS A 118 -3.16 6.23 -2.00
N LEU A 119 -4.44 5.90 -2.19
CA LEU A 119 -4.90 4.52 -2.34
C LEU A 119 -4.16 3.81 -3.48
N GLN A 120 -4.01 4.46 -4.64
CA GLN A 120 -3.30 3.88 -5.79
C GLN A 120 -1.79 3.66 -5.57
N ALA A 121 -1.20 4.33 -4.59
CA ALA A 121 0.22 4.20 -4.25
C ALA A 121 0.44 3.29 -3.03
N GLU A 122 -0.61 2.98 -2.27
CA GLU A 122 -0.57 2.02 -1.17
C GLU A 122 -0.43 0.59 -1.73
N PRO A 123 0.35 -0.29 -1.07
CA PRO A 123 0.23 -1.73 -1.29
C PRO A 123 -1.17 -2.20 -0.88
N TYR A 124 -1.62 -3.33 -1.45
CA TYR A 124 -3.00 -3.81 -1.29
C TYR A 124 -3.31 -4.43 0.07
#